data_AF-A0A0C1Q6T4-F1
#
_entry.id   AF-A0A0C1Q6T4-F1
#
_cell.length_a   1.000
_cell.length_b   1.000
_cell.length_c   1.000
_cell.angle_alpha   90.00
_cell.angle_beta   90.00
_cell.angle_gamma   90.00
#
_symmetry.space_group_name_H-M   'P 1'
#
loop_
_entity.id
_entity.type
_entity.pdbx_description
1 polymer ?
#
loop_
_entity_poly.entity_id
_entity_poly.type
_entity_poly.pdbx_seq_one_letter_code
_entity_poly.pdbx_strand_id
1 'polypeptide(L)'
;MSNKTIAFIGTGNMSYAIIGGMLNNGFSANNIIATNRNQEKLMKVANDFNVQTTSDNLDAIARADVVVLSVKPQMMEALCDTFKAAQIDLSSKVIVSVAAGITLSRLQEMLQCKTKLVRCMPNTPSLVGLGVSGLFSHDIDEHEKAFLDQVFSATGITAWLTEESQINDIIAVTGSSPAYFFLFMQAIEEKARNLGFDEQQARLLVQQTALGAAQMAASQPEISLEQLRANVTSKGGTTHAAIESMKDNQLPQVVANAMDACIARAEEMETQI
;
A
#
# COMPACT_ATOMS: atom_id res chain seq x y z
N MET A 1 -7.27 24.02 4.52
CA MET A 1 -6.39 22.86 4.28
C MET A 1 -5.02 23.19 4.85
N SER A 2 -4.34 22.21 5.46
CA SER A 2 -3.01 22.40 6.05
C SER A 2 -2.01 22.92 5.01
N ASN A 3 -1.26 23.98 5.34
CA ASN A 3 -0.19 24.55 4.50
C ASN A 3 1.12 23.72 4.57
N LYS A 4 1.05 22.45 4.96
CA LYS A 4 2.23 21.58 5.09
C LYS A 4 2.75 21.15 3.72
N THR A 5 4.07 21.17 3.56
CA THR A 5 4.77 20.66 2.39
C THR A 5 5.19 19.21 2.61
N ILE A 6 4.94 18.35 1.63
CA ILE A 6 5.33 16.93 1.64
C ILE A 6 6.39 16.66 0.58
N ALA A 7 7.52 16.07 0.99
CA ALA A 7 8.55 15.59 0.07
C ALA A 7 8.49 14.07 -0.07
N PHE A 8 8.32 13.58 -1.30
CA PHE A 8 8.41 12.16 -1.65
C PHE A 8 9.81 11.83 -2.15
N ILE A 9 10.59 11.11 -1.33
CA ILE A 9 11.96 10.74 -1.63
C ILE A 9 11.98 9.42 -2.39
N GLY A 10 12.15 9.52 -3.71
CA GLY A 10 12.05 8.41 -4.64
C GLY A 10 10.63 8.19 -5.17
N THR A 11 10.31 8.76 -6.33
CA THR A 11 8.96 8.65 -6.92
C THR A 11 8.81 7.36 -7.74
N GLY A 12 8.53 6.25 -7.05
CA GLY A 12 8.12 4.99 -7.66
C GLY A 12 6.61 4.93 -7.93
N ASN A 13 6.11 3.73 -8.26
CA ASN A 13 4.67 3.53 -8.50
C ASN A 13 3.81 3.91 -7.28
N MET A 14 4.30 3.63 -6.07
CA MET A 14 3.53 3.91 -4.86
C MET A 14 3.43 5.42 -4.57
N SER A 15 4.55 6.13 -4.61
CA SER A 15 4.55 7.59 -4.45
C SER A 15 3.74 8.26 -5.55
N TYR A 16 3.82 7.76 -6.79
CA TYR A 16 2.98 8.25 -7.89
C TYR A 16 1.48 8.08 -7.59
N ALA A 17 1.08 6.91 -7.07
CA ALA A 17 -0.31 6.66 -6.66
C ALA A 17 -0.77 7.63 -5.57
N ILE A 18 0.03 7.77 -4.50
CA ILE A 18 -0.26 8.64 -3.36
C ILE A 18 -0.37 10.10 -3.80
N ILE A 19 0.58 10.60 -4.59
CA ILE A 19 0.55 11.96 -5.12
C ILE A 19 -0.72 12.19 -5.95
N GLY A 20 -1.04 11.27 -6.88
CA GLY A 20 -2.25 11.38 -7.69
C GLY A 20 -3.53 11.41 -6.85
N GLY A 21 -3.63 10.52 -5.85
CA GLY A 21 -4.76 10.48 -4.91
C GLY A 21 -4.90 11.78 -4.13
N MET A 22 -3.80 12.30 -3.58
CA MET A 22 -3.79 13.56 -2.83
C MET A 22 -4.33 14.73 -3.65
N LEU A 23 -3.89 14.84 -4.91
CA LEU A 23 -4.32 15.91 -5.81
C LEU A 23 -5.79 15.80 -6.18
N ASN A 24 -6.28 14.58 -6.43
CA ASN A 24 -7.69 14.33 -6.70
C ASN A 24 -8.59 14.71 -5.50
N ASN A 25 -8.05 14.59 -4.28
CA ASN A 25 -8.72 15.01 -3.05
C ASN A 25 -8.49 16.49 -2.70
N GLY A 26 -7.94 17.29 -3.62
CA GLY A 26 -7.82 18.74 -3.50
C GLY A 26 -6.58 19.22 -2.75
N PHE A 27 -5.60 18.35 -2.48
CA PHE A 27 -4.30 18.79 -1.95
C PHE A 27 -3.58 19.66 -2.99
N SER A 28 -2.91 20.72 -2.53
CA SER A 28 -2.24 21.65 -3.44
C SER A 28 -0.98 21.03 -4.03
N ALA A 29 -0.86 21.01 -5.37
CA ALA A 29 0.35 20.57 -6.07
C ALA A 29 1.60 21.38 -5.67
N ASN A 30 1.42 22.66 -5.30
CA ASN A 30 2.52 23.51 -4.82
C ASN A 30 3.11 23.04 -3.49
N ASN A 31 2.37 22.22 -2.72
CA ASN A 31 2.80 21.69 -1.44
C ASN A 31 3.37 20.26 -1.56
N ILE A 32 3.61 19.77 -2.78
CA ILE A 32 4.19 18.45 -3.04
C ILE A 32 5.52 18.63 -3.77
N ILE A 33 6.56 18.01 -3.22
CA ILE A 33 7.88 17.90 -3.85
C ILE A 33 8.16 16.43 -4.11
N ALA A 34 8.45 16.06 -5.35
CA ALA A 34 8.76 14.69 -5.73
C ALA A 34 10.20 14.58 -6.21
N THR A 35 10.95 13.59 -5.71
CA THR A 35 12.34 13.38 -6.10
C THR A 35 12.56 12.02 -6.75
N ASN A 36 13.43 11.96 -7.76
CA ASN A 36 13.91 10.71 -8.32
C ASN A 36 15.27 10.91 -8.98
N ARG A 37 16.10 9.86 -8.99
CA ARG A 37 17.36 9.85 -9.76
C ARG A 37 17.11 9.62 -11.25
N ASN A 38 15.98 8.99 -11.58
CA ASN A 38 15.57 8.76 -12.96
C ASN A 38 14.77 9.99 -13.46
N GLN A 39 15.32 10.69 -14.44
CA GLN A 39 14.70 11.90 -15.02
C GLN A 39 13.37 11.62 -15.73
N GLU A 40 13.21 10.47 -16.39
CA GLU A 40 11.94 10.11 -17.05
C GLU A 40 10.80 9.99 -16.04
N LYS A 41 11.07 9.40 -14.86
CA LYS A 41 10.08 9.31 -13.78
C LYS A 41 9.74 10.68 -13.20
N LEU A 42 10.72 11.57 -13.05
CA LEU A 42 10.47 12.95 -12.62
C LEU A 42 9.61 13.70 -13.63
N MET A 43 9.97 13.64 -14.92
CA MET A 43 9.23 14.30 -15.99
C MET A 43 7.79 13.78 -16.07
N LYS A 44 7.59 12.47 -15.93
CA LYS A 44 6.25 11.88 -15.89
C LYS A 44 5.41 12.49 -14.76
N VAL A 45 5.95 12.50 -13.54
CA VAL A 45 5.25 13.05 -12.36
C VAL A 45 4.98 14.55 -12.52
N ALA A 46 5.93 15.32 -13.03
CA ALA A 46 5.75 16.74 -13.30
C ALA A 46 4.64 16.99 -14.34
N ASN A 47 4.64 16.23 -15.44
CA ASN A 47 3.65 16.39 -16.52
C ASN A 47 2.25 15.96 -16.10
N ASP A 48 2.12 14.84 -15.39
CA ASP A 48 0.82 14.29 -15.01
C ASP A 48 0.17 15.08 -13.87
N PHE A 49 0.98 15.64 -12.97
CA PHE A 49 0.50 16.19 -11.70
C PHE A 49 0.85 17.65 -11.44
N ASN A 50 1.72 18.26 -12.24
CA ASN A 50 2.18 19.64 -12.09
C ASN A 50 2.72 19.96 -10.67
N VAL A 51 3.34 18.97 -10.03
CA VAL A 51 4.00 19.11 -8.71
C VAL A 51 5.44 19.61 -8.87
N GLN A 52 6.02 20.12 -7.78
CA GLN A 52 7.43 20.46 -7.78
C GLN A 52 8.27 19.18 -7.89
N THR A 53 9.32 19.20 -8.70
CA THR A 53 10.24 18.07 -8.84
C THR A 53 11.69 18.52 -8.71
N THR A 54 12.53 17.67 -8.14
CA THR A 54 13.98 17.91 -8.03
C THR A 54 14.73 16.58 -7.99
N SER A 55 15.96 16.55 -8.50
CA SER A 55 16.87 15.42 -8.31
C SER A 55 17.65 15.49 -7.00
N ASP A 56 17.54 16.60 -6.27
CA ASP A 56 18.21 16.83 -5.00
C ASP A 56 17.28 16.48 -3.83
N ASN A 57 17.56 15.34 -3.18
CA ASN A 57 16.81 14.91 -2.01
C ASN A 57 16.98 15.87 -0.82
N LEU A 58 18.16 16.46 -0.64
CA LEU A 58 18.47 17.29 0.53
C LEU A 58 17.67 18.60 0.47
N ASP A 59 17.61 19.22 -0.71
CA ASP A 59 16.77 20.40 -0.95
C ASP A 59 15.28 20.10 -0.69
N ALA A 60 14.77 18.97 -1.19
CA ALA A 60 13.38 18.59 -0.98
C ALA A 60 13.05 18.40 0.51
N ILE A 61 13.93 17.74 1.25
CA ILE A 61 13.77 17.47 2.69
C ILE A 61 13.82 18.77 3.50
N ALA A 62 14.74 19.68 3.16
CA ALA A 62 14.88 20.96 3.86
C ALA A 62 13.57 21.76 3.83
N ARG A 63 12.87 21.75 2.69
CA ARG A 63 11.62 22.49 2.44
C ARG A 63 10.34 21.80 2.95
N ALA A 64 10.41 20.54 3.36
CA ALA A 64 9.25 19.74 3.73
C ALA A 64 8.97 19.70 5.24
N ASP A 65 7.70 19.64 5.60
CA ASP A 65 7.22 19.31 6.95
C ASP A 65 7.11 17.79 7.15
N VAL A 66 6.72 17.08 6.09
CA VAL A 66 6.60 15.62 6.06
C VAL A 66 7.47 15.05 4.95
N VAL A 67 8.26 14.04 5.27
CA VAL A 67 9.14 13.37 4.31
C VAL A 67 8.70 11.93 4.16
N VAL A 68 8.25 11.54 2.98
CA VAL A 68 7.88 10.16 2.65
C VAL A 68 9.07 9.48 2.00
N LEU A 69 9.70 8.53 2.71
CA LEU A 69 10.80 7.71 2.22
C LEU A 69 10.25 6.52 1.44
N SER A 70 10.34 6.59 0.11
CA SER A 70 9.78 5.60 -0.82
C SER A 70 10.84 4.97 -1.73
N VAL A 71 12.07 4.87 -1.22
CA VAL A 71 13.15 4.11 -1.85
C VAL A 71 13.03 2.63 -1.51
N LYS A 72 13.72 1.77 -2.28
CA LYS A 72 13.80 0.35 -1.95
C LYS A 72 14.48 0.15 -0.59
N PRO A 73 14.10 -0.88 0.20
CA PRO A 73 14.66 -1.08 1.54
C PRO A 73 16.20 -1.17 1.55
N GLN A 74 16.80 -1.83 0.56
CA GLN A 74 18.27 -1.97 0.45
C GLN A 74 19.01 -0.64 0.20
N MET A 75 18.28 0.43 -0.15
CA MET A 75 18.85 1.75 -0.40
C MET A 75 18.67 2.70 0.80
N MET A 76 17.93 2.29 1.83
CA MET A 76 17.52 3.20 2.91
C MET A 76 18.71 3.67 3.75
N GLU A 77 19.64 2.78 4.10
CA GLU A 77 20.81 3.13 4.91
C GLU A 77 21.69 4.15 4.20
N ALA A 78 22.05 3.89 2.94
CA ALA A 78 22.82 4.82 2.11
C ALA A 78 22.11 6.16 1.91
N LEU A 79 20.78 6.18 1.85
CA LEU A 79 20.00 7.42 1.81
C LEU A 79 20.13 8.20 3.13
N CYS A 80 19.96 7.52 4.27
CA CYS A 80 20.09 8.14 5.59
C CYS A 80 21.51 8.69 5.83
N ASP A 81 22.54 8.00 5.33
CA ASP A 81 23.93 8.49 5.38
C ASP A 81 24.10 9.85 4.69
N THR A 82 23.40 10.10 3.59
CA THR A 82 23.43 11.42 2.93
C THR A 82 22.86 12.52 3.82
N PHE A 83 21.83 12.22 4.61
CA PHE A 83 21.19 13.21 5.49
C PHE A 83 22.11 13.56 6.66
N LYS A 84 22.77 12.54 7.24
CA LYS A 84 23.78 12.69 8.29
C LYS A 84 24.98 13.49 7.81
N ALA A 85 25.53 13.15 6.64
CA ALA A 85 26.66 13.85 6.05
C ALA A 85 26.37 15.34 5.78
N ALA A 86 25.13 15.65 5.36
CA ALA A 86 24.67 17.01 5.13
C ALA A 86 24.17 17.73 6.41
N GLN A 87 24.15 17.06 7.57
CA GLN A 87 23.67 17.60 8.84
C GLN A 87 22.24 18.18 8.76
N ILE A 88 21.36 17.52 8.02
CA ILE A 88 19.97 17.95 7.89
C ILE A 88 19.26 17.86 9.23
N ASP A 89 18.63 18.94 9.66
CA ASP A 89 17.77 18.94 10.84
C ASP A 89 16.40 18.31 10.53
N LEU A 90 16.14 17.14 11.12
CA LEU A 90 14.88 16.41 11.03
C LEU A 90 14.02 16.54 12.29
N SER A 91 14.46 17.29 13.31
CA SER A 91 13.85 17.29 14.64
C SER A 91 12.41 17.80 14.69
N SER A 92 12.03 18.64 13.73
CA SER A 92 10.68 19.20 13.57
C SER A 92 9.84 18.51 12.50
N LYS A 93 10.38 17.49 11.83
CA LYS A 93 9.76 16.82 10.67
C LYS A 93 9.12 15.50 11.07
N VAL A 94 8.12 15.08 10.29
CA VAL A 94 7.57 13.72 10.35
C VAL A 94 8.12 12.91 9.19
N ILE A 95 8.83 11.82 9.50
CA ILE A 95 9.39 10.91 8.51
C ILE A 95 8.48 9.71 8.40
N VAL A 96 7.93 9.48 7.21
CA VAL A 96 7.08 8.33 6.90
C VAL A 96 7.85 7.38 6.00
N SER A 97 8.09 6.16 6.45
CA SER A 97 8.67 5.11 5.60
C SER A 97 7.57 4.26 4.98
N VAL A 98 7.62 4.09 3.66
CA VAL A 98 6.79 3.09 2.94
C VAL A 98 7.59 1.84 2.53
N ALA A 99 8.82 1.70 3.05
CA ALA A 99 9.68 0.58 2.76
C ALA A 99 9.30 -0.64 3.62
N ALA A 100 8.97 -1.75 2.98
CA ALA A 100 8.75 -3.02 3.65
C ALA A 100 10.03 -3.52 4.34
N GLY A 101 9.90 -4.16 5.50
CA GLY A 101 11.03 -4.77 6.21
C GLY A 101 11.95 -3.79 6.95
N ILE A 102 11.58 -2.52 7.13
CA ILE A 102 12.36 -1.58 7.94
C ILE A 102 11.54 -1.13 9.14
N THR A 103 11.96 -1.57 10.33
CA THR A 103 11.33 -1.19 11.59
C THR A 103 11.59 0.27 11.95
N LEU A 104 10.76 0.85 12.82
CA LEU A 104 10.97 2.20 13.36
C LEU A 104 12.31 2.27 14.11
N SER A 105 12.64 1.24 14.90
CA SER A 105 13.93 1.15 15.58
C SER A 105 15.09 1.15 14.60
N ARG A 106 15.03 0.33 13.54
CA ARG A 106 16.08 0.28 12.52
C ARG A 106 16.22 1.60 11.76
N LEU A 107 15.10 2.23 11.42
CA LEU A 107 15.10 3.55 10.77
C LEU A 107 15.70 4.63 11.68
N GLN A 108 15.38 4.60 12.97
CA GLN A 108 15.94 5.50 13.98
C GLN A 108 17.46 5.33 14.12
N GLU A 109 17.96 4.08 14.08
CA GLU A 109 19.39 3.76 14.07
C GLU A 109 20.09 4.24 12.80
N MET A 110 19.45 4.12 11.62
CA MET A 110 20.02 4.59 10.36
C MET A 110 20.14 6.13 10.33
N LEU A 111 19.11 6.83 10.80
CA LEU A 111 19.04 8.29 10.80
C LEU A 111 19.92 8.94 11.88
N GLN A 112 20.08 8.30 13.05
CA GLN A 112 20.88 8.80 14.18
C GLN A 112 20.54 10.23 14.63
N CYS A 113 19.30 10.66 14.44
CA CYS A 113 18.81 11.97 14.85
C CYS A 113 17.44 11.85 15.50
N LYS A 114 17.10 12.73 16.44
CA LYS A 114 15.75 12.80 17.00
C LYS A 114 14.79 13.24 15.88
N THR A 115 13.77 12.44 15.61
CA THR A 115 12.74 12.73 14.60
C THR A 115 11.47 11.97 14.95
N LYS A 116 10.32 12.42 14.44
CA LYS A 116 9.06 11.66 14.54
C LYS A 116 9.01 10.65 13.40
N LEU A 117 8.80 9.37 13.71
CA LEU A 117 8.80 8.30 12.72
C LEU A 117 7.43 7.65 12.58
N VAL A 118 7.07 7.33 11.34
CA VAL A 118 5.85 6.60 10.99
C VAL A 118 6.21 5.50 9.99
N ARG A 119 5.76 4.27 10.25
CA ARG A 119 5.74 3.22 9.25
C ARG A 119 4.39 3.25 8.56
N CYS A 120 4.41 3.15 7.23
CA CYS A 120 3.23 3.06 6.41
C CYS A 120 3.39 1.88 5.44
N MET A 121 2.40 1.02 5.36
CA MET A 121 2.38 -0.11 4.44
C MET A 121 1.18 0.03 3.49
N PRO A 122 1.32 0.80 2.40
CA PRO A 122 0.31 0.89 1.36
C PRO A 122 0.35 -0.33 0.42
N ASN A 123 -0.73 -0.56 -0.33
CA ASN A 123 -0.83 -1.65 -1.31
C ASN A 123 -1.11 -1.15 -2.74
N THR A 124 -0.96 -2.03 -3.73
CA THR A 124 -1.05 -1.66 -5.16
C THR A 124 -2.42 -1.17 -5.65
N PRO A 125 -3.57 -1.61 -5.10
CA PRO A 125 -4.88 -1.00 -5.39
C PRO A 125 -4.98 0.51 -5.13
N SER A 126 -4.02 1.11 -4.41
CA SER A 126 -3.87 2.57 -4.29
C SER A 126 -3.80 3.28 -5.64
N LEU A 127 -3.30 2.62 -6.70
CA LEU A 127 -3.24 3.15 -8.06
C LEU A 127 -4.61 3.44 -8.69
N VAL A 128 -5.67 2.84 -8.15
CA VAL A 128 -7.06 3.04 -8.61
C VAL A 128 -7.95 3.60 -7.48
N GLY A 129 -7.35 4.15 -6.42
CA GLY A 129 -8.07 4.74 -5.29
C GLY A 129 -8.78 3.74 -4.37
N LEU A 130 -8.47 2.45 -4.49
CA LEU A 130 -9.06 1.37 -3.68
C LEU A 130 -8.01 0.69 -2.78
N GLY A 131 -7.01 1.46 -2.38
CA GLY A 131 -5.90 1.02 -1.56
C GLY A 131 -6.23 0.87 -0.09
N VAL A 132 -5.32 0.22 0.61
CA VAL A 132 -5.24 0.20 2.07
C VAL A 132 -3.84 0.60 2.46
N SER A 133 -3.72 1.53 3.42
CA SER A 133 -2.45 1.89 4.05
C SER A 133 -2.52 1.56 5.53
N GLY A 134 -1.76 0.56 5.99
CA GLY A 134 -1.56 0.34 7.43
C GLY A 134 -0.53 1.31 7.98
N LEU A 135 -0.82 2.02 9.07
CA LEU A 135 0.07 3.02 9.65
C LEU A 135 0.36 2.74 11.12
N PHE A 136 1.60 2.97 11.52
CA PHE A 136 2.04 2.84 12.90
C PHE A 136 3.05 3.92 13.29
N SER A 137 2.93 4.47 14.49
CA SER A 137 3.88 5.44 15.07
C SER A 137 3.75 5.53 16.59
N HIS A 138 4.86 5.84 17.27
CA HIS A 138 4.88 6.19 18.69
C HIS A 138 4.99 7.70 18.95
N ASP A 139 5.40 8.48 17.96
CA ASP A 139 6.03 9.80 18.19
C ASP A 139 5.19 10.99 17.71
N ILE A 140 4.05 10.73 17.08
CA ILE A 140 3.19 11.76 16.49
C ILE A 140 2.01 12.11 17.38
N ASP A 141 1.59 13.37 17.31
CA ASP A 141 0.37 13.82 17.97
C ASP A 141 -0.89 13.56 17.12
N GLU A 142 -2.08 13.82 17.69
CA GLU A 142 -3.35 13.61 17.00
C GLU A 142 -3.54 14.52 15.78
N HIS A 143 -2.92 15.71 15.74
CA HIS A 143 -3.00 16.59 14.57
C HIS A 143 -2.17 16.07 13.41
N GLU A 144 -0.97 15.54 13.70
CA GLU A 144 -0.10 14.88 12.74
C GLU A 144 -0.71 13.58 12.24
N LYS A 145 -1.28 12.78 13.15
CA LYS A 145 -2.03 11.56 12.81
C LYS A 145 -3.18 11.87 11.86
N ALA A 146 -4.02 12.86 12.19
CA ALA A 146 -5.13 13.28 11.33
C ALA A 146 -4.66 13.82 9.96
N PHE A 147 -3.52 14.52 9.92
CA PHE A 147 -2.94 14.99 8.66
C PHE A 147 -2.45 13.82 7.79
N LEU A 148 -1.73 12.86 8.37
CA LEU A 148 -1.29 11.68 7.63
C LEU A 148 -2.47 10.81 7.20
N ASP A 149 -3.51 10.73 8.01
CA ASP A 149 -4.76 10.06 7.66
C ASP A 149 -5.36 10.65 6.37
N GLN A 150 -5.44 11.98 6.27
CA GLN A 150 -5.88 12.67 5.05
C GLN A 150 -4.97 12.39 3.84
N VAL A 151 -3.67 12.29 4.06
CA VAL A 151 -2.69 12.02 2.99
C VAL A 151 -2.84 10.61 2.44
N PHE A 152 -2.91 9.60 3.31
CA PHE A 152 -2.89 8.19 2.91
C PHE A 152 -4.28 7.62 2.58
N SER A 153 -5.35 8.20 3.13
CA SER A 153 -6.73 7.89 2.67
C SER A 153 -7.03 8.46 1.30
N ALA A 154 -6.14 9.29 0.74
CA ALA A 154 -6.34 9.83 -0.61
C ALA A 154 -6.27 8.75 -1.71
N THR A 155 -5.74 7.58 -1.40
CA THR A 155 -5.70 6.43 -2.30
C THR A 155 -6.55 5.25 -1.83
N GLY A 156 -7.45 5.44 -0.86
CA GLY A 156 -8.31 4.39 -0.31
C GLY A 156 -8.58 4.57 1.18
N ILE A 157 -8.36 3.53 1.99
CA ILE A 157 -8.55 3.61 3.45
C ILE A 157 -7.23 3.50 4.21
N THR A 158 -7.23 4.03 5.42
CA THR A 158 -6.14 3.92 6.38
C THR A 158 -6.52 2.98 7.52
N ALA A 159 -5.55 2.24 8.04
CA ALA A 159 -5.69 1.41 9.22
C ALA A 159 -4.57 1.75 10.20
N TRP A 160 -4.89 2.49 11.26
CA TRP A 160 -3.93 2.79 12.33
C TRP A 160 -3.79 1.60 13.28
N LEU A 161 -2.56 1.14 13.43
CA LEU A 161 -2.20 -0.03 14.20
C LEU A 161 -1.82 0.34 15.62
N THR A 162 -2.01 -0.60 16.55
CA THR A 162 -1.64 -0.42 17.95
C THR A 162 -0.24 -0.93 18.26
N GLU A 163 0.27 -1.87 17.46
CA GLU A 163 1.60 -2.44 17.58
C GLU A 163 2.31 -2.44 16.23
N GLU A 164 3.64 -2.27 16.24
CA GLU A 164 4.42 -2.22 15.00
C GLU A 164 4.38 -3.54 14.23
N SER A 165 4.39 -4.66 14.95
CA SER A 165 4.37 -6.02 14.38
C SER A 165 3.13 -6.27 13.52
N GLN A 166 2.03 -5.58 13.77
CA GLN A 166 0.81 -5.68 12.96
C GLN A 166 1.01 -5.15 11.53
N ILE A 167 2.11 -4.43 11.24
CA ILE A 167 2.48 -4.10 9.86
C ILE A 167 2.67 -5.40 9.06
N ASN A 168 3.24 -6.45 9.64
CA ASN A 168 3.42 -7.73 8.95
C ASN A 168 2.05 -8.41 8.66
N ASP A 169 1.09 -8.27 9.57
CA ASP A 169 -0.30 -8.70 9.33
C ASP A 169 -0.94 -7.91 8.18
N ILE A 170 -0.76 -6.58 8.15
CA ILE A 170 -1.23 -5.72 7.06
C ILE A 170 -0.64 -6.14 5.71
N ILE A 171 0.65 -6.53 5.68
CA ILE A 171 1.29 -7.07 4.47
C ILE A 171 0.52 -8.31 3.99
N ALA A 172 0.24 -9.27 4.86
CA ALA A 172 -0.48 -10.48 4.47
C ALA A 172 -1.94 -10.22 4.06
N VAL A 173 -2.66 -9.38 4.81
CA VAL A 173 -4.10 -9.12 4.62
C VAL A 173 -4.37 -8.19 3.44
N THR A 174 -3.51 -7.19 3.20
CA THR A 174 -3.79 -6.12 2.22
C THR A 174 -2.65 -5.83 1.27
N GLY A 175 -1.38 -5.99 1.68
CA GLY A 175 -0.21 -5.71 0.84
C GLY A 175 -0.04 -6.73 -0.29
N SER A 176 0.05 -8.00 0.09
CA SER A 176 0.26 -9.15 -0.79
C SER A 176 -1.05 -9.75 -1.30
N SER A 177 -2.17 -9.53 -0.61
CA SER A 177 -3.45 -10.14 -0.96
C SER A 177 -4.02 -9.79 -2.35
N PRO A 178 -3.73 -8.63 -2.99
CA PRO A 178 -4.07 -8.41 -4.39
C PRO A 178 -3.55 -9.53 -5.29
N ALA A 179 -2.35 -10.06 -5.02
CA ALA A 179 -1.81 -11.19 -5.77
C ALA A 179 -2.60 -12.50 -5.54
N TYR A 180 -3.15 -12.70 -4.33
CA TYR A 180 -4.00 -13.87 -4.05
C TYR A 180 -5.30 -13.80 -4.87
N PHE A 181 -5.91 -12.61 -4.95
CA PHE A 181 -7.08 -12.38 -5.79
C PHE A 181 -6.76 -12.55 -7.27
N PHE A 182 -5.64 -12.01 -7.75
CA PHE A 182 -5.22 -12.19 -9.15
C PHE A 182 -4.94 -13.65 -9.50
N LEU A 183 -4.31 -14.41 -8.60
CA LEU A 183 -4.10 -15.85 -8.79
C LEU A 183 -5.43 -16.61 -8.86
N PHE A 184 -6.39 -16.27 -8.01
CA PHE A 184 -7.73 -16.87 -8.06
C PHE A 184 -8.48 -16.52 -9.36
N MET A 185 -8.42 -15.26 -9.78
CA MET A 185 -8.99 -14.83 -11.06
C MET A 185 -8.34 -15.57 -12.24
N GLN A 186 -7.00 -15.69 -12.23
CA GLN A 186 -6.25 -16.43 -13.25
C GLN A 186 -6.71 -17.88 -13.35
N ALA A 187 -6.91 -18.57 -12.22
CA ALA A 187 -7.37 -19.96 -12.22
C ALA A 187 -8.78 -20.10 -12.84
N ILE A 188 -9.69 -19.15 -12.58
CA ILE A 188 -11.02 -19.13 -13.20
C ILE A 188 -10.91 -18.85 -14.71
N GLU A 189 -10.08 -17.88 -15.11
CA GLU A 189 -9.85 -17.53 -16.51
C GLU A 189 -9.29 -18.71 -17.31
N GLU A 190 -8.31 -19.43 -16.75
CA GLU A 190 -7.77 -20.67 -17.32
C GLU A 190 -8.85 -21.74 -17.48
N LYS A 191 -9.71 -21.93 -16.47
CA LYS A 191 -10.83 -22.86 -16.57
C LYS A 191 -11.85 -22.43 -17.63
N ALA A 192 -12.15 -21.14 -17.75
CA ALA A 192 -13.06 -20.60 -18.76
C ALA A 192 -12.52 -20.85 -20.18
N ARG A 193 -11.22 -20.63 -20.42
CA ARG A 193 -10.61 -20.96 -21.71
C ARG A 193 -10.74 -22.45 -22.05
N ASN A 194 -10.55 -23.32 -21.06
CA ASN A 194 -10.75 -24.77 -21.23
C ASN A 194 -12.22 -25.17 -21.51
N LEU A 195 -13.19 -24.30 -21.18
CA LEU A 195 -14.61 -24.47 -21.53
C LEU A 195 -14.95 -23.93 -22.93
N GLY A 196 -13.98 -23.33 -23.64
CA GLY A 196 -14.14 -22.86 -25.02
C GLY A 196 -14.31 -21.35 -25.18
N PHE A 197 -14.21 -20.56 -24.11
CA PHE A 197 -14.16 -19.10 -24.22
C PHE A 197 -12.81 -18.65 -24.78
N ASP A 198 -12.80 -17.62 -25.62
CA ASP A 198 -11.55 -16.98 -26.01
C ASP A 198 -10.93 -16.19 -24.84
N GLU A 199 -9.66 -15.80 -24.98
CA GLU A 199 -8.91 -15.11 -23.94
C GLU A 199 -9.55 -13.78 -23.53
N GLN A 200 -10.02 -12.99 -24.49
CA GLN A 200 -10.61 -11.67 -24.22
C GLN A 200 -11.93 -11.81 -23.47
N GLN A 201 -12.78 -12.75 -23.90
CA GLN A 201 -14.06 -13.01 -23.27
C GLN A 201 -13.90 -13.61 -21.87
N ALA A 202 -13.01 -14.60 -21.71
CA ALA A 202 -12.73 -15.21 -20.41
C ALA A 202 -12.27 -14.15 -19.40
N ARG A 203 -11.32 -13.30 -19.79
CA ARG A 203 -10.82 -12.20 -18.96
C ARG A 203 -11.93 -11.23 -18.57
N LEU A 204 -12.74 -10.78 -19.53
CA LEU A 204 -13.83 -9.83 -19.28
C LEU A 204 -14.85 -10.39 -18.27
N LEU A 205 -15.26 -11.65 -18.44
CA LEU A 205 -16.22 -12.31 -17.56
C LEU A 205 -15.70 -12.43 -16.13
N VAL A 206 -14.44 -12.84 -15.95
CA VAL A 206 -13.81 -12.98 -14.64
C VAL A 206 -13.63 -11.63 -13.95
N GLN A 207 -13.15 -10.61 -14.67
CA GLN A 207 -12.98 -9.27 -14.14
C GLN A 207 -14.31 -8.67 -13.65
N GLN A 208 -15.36 -8.77 -14.47
CA GLN A 208 -16.68 -8.25 -14.10
C GLN A 208 -17.28 -9.00 -12.90
N THR A 209 -17.11 -10.31 -12.84
CA THR A 209 -17.62 -11.14 -11.74
C THR A 209 -16.90 -10.82 -10.43
N ALA A 210 -15.56 -10.69 -10.46
CA ALA A 210 -14.78 -10.31 -9.29
C ALA A 210 -15.15 -8.91 -8.79
N LEU A 211 -15.26 -7.93 -9.70
CA LEU A 211 -15.68 -6.57 -9.37
C LEU A 211 -17.08 -6.54 -8.73
N GLY A 212 -18.05 -7.23 -9.34
CA GLY A 212 -19.42 -7.27 -8.83
C GLY A 212 -19.51 -7.91 -7.44
N ALA A 213 -18.80 -9.02 -7.22
CA ALA A 213 -18.77 -9.67 -5.91
C ALA A 213 -18.15 -8.77 -4.82
N ALA A 214 -17.03 -8.11 -5.13
CA ALA A 214 -16.39 -7.17 -4.20
C ALA A 214 -17.28 -5.95 -3.91
N GLN A 215 -17.95 -5.39 -4.91
CA GLN A 215 -18.89 -4.29 -4.73
C GLN A 215 -20.10 -4.70 -3.89
N MET A 216 -20.67 -5.89 -4.11
CA MET A 216 -21.76 -6.42 -3.29
C MET A 216 -21.37 -6.50 -1.83
N ALA A 217 -20.17 -7.04 -1.54
CA ALA A 217 -19.65 -7.12 -0.18
C ALA A 217 -19.43 -5.74 0.45
N ALA A 218 -18.85 -4.79 -0.29
CA ALA A 218 -18.59 -3.45 0.19
C ALA A 218 -19.88 -2.64 0.44
N SER A 219 -20.93 -2.86 -0.37
CA SER A 219 -22.21 -2.15 -0.27
C SER A 219 -23.13 -2.65 0.84
N GLN A 220 -22.83 -3.81 1.45
CA GLN A 220 -23.66 -4.47 2.48
C GLN A 220 -22.79 -4.86 3.69
N PRO A 221 -22.16 -3.89 4.38
CA PRO A 221 -21.21 -4.16 5.47
C PRO A 221 -21.85 -4.87 6.68
N GLU A 222 -23.17 -4.80 6.83
CA GLU A 222 -23.94 -5.49 7.87
C GLU A 222 -24.15 -6.99 7.59
N ILE A 223 -23.93 -7.44 6.35
CA ILE A 223 -24.07 -8.85 5.95
C ILE A 223 -22.69 -9.49 5.93
N SER A 224 -22.50 -10.55 6.71
CA SER A 224 -21.22 -11.27 6.73
C SER A 224 -20.90 -11.88 5.34
N LEU A 225 -19.60 -12.03 5.04
CA LEU A 225 -19.16 -12.71 3.82
C LEU A 225 -19.69 -14.15 3.72
N GLU A 226 -19.83 -14.82 4.87
CA GLU A 226 -20.47 -16.14 4.93
C GLU A 226 -21.92 -16.09 4.47
N GLN A 227 -22.68 -15.09 4.91
CA GLN A 227 -24.08 -14.93 4.53
C GLN A 227 -24.23 -14.48 3.06
N LEU A 228 -23.36 -13.59 2.56
CA LEU A 228 -23.33 -13.23 1.14
C LEU A 228 -23.08 -14.45 0.25
N ARG A 229 -22.13 -15.31 0.64
CA ARG A 229 -21.88 -16.60 -0.01
C ARG A 229 -23.11 -17.52 0.07
N ALA A 230 -23.76 -17.62 1.24
CA ALA A 230 -24.96 -18.44 1.42
C ALA A 230 -26.13 -17.97 0.54
N ASN A 231 -26.32 -16.66 0.39
CA ASN A 231 -27.38 -16.06 -0.41
C ASN A 231 -27.30 -16.45 -1.90
N VAL A 232 -26.10 -16.73 -2.42
CA VAL A 232 -25.88 -17.18 -3.80
C VAL A 232 -25.67 -18.69 -3.94
N THR A 233 -25.86 -19.45 -2.85
CA THR A 233 -25.63 -20.89 -2.77
C THR A 233 -26.94 -21.63 -2.48
N SER A 234 -27.69 -21.98 -3.52
CA SER A 234 -28.88 -22.83 -3.35
C SER A 234 -28.49 -24.27 -3.03
N LYS A 235 -29.16 -24.88 -2.04
CA LYS A 235 -28.91 -26.28 -1.63
C LYS A 235 -29.12 -27.22 -2.82
N GLY A 236 -28.11 -28.05 -3.13
CA GLY A 236 -28.11 -28.95 -4.28
C GLY A 236 -27.90 -28.28 -5.65
N GLY A 237 -27.66 -26.96 -5.67
CA GLY A 237 -27.35 -26.21 -6.89
C GLY A 237 -25.88 -26.31 -7.32
N THR A 238 -25.57 -25.68 -8.45
CA THR A 238 -24.22 -25.67 -9.04
C THR A 238 -23.19 -24.99 -8.13
N THR A 239 -23.52 -23.83 -7.55
CA THR A 239 -22.66 -23.12 -6.60
C THR A 239 -22.36 -23.97 -5.36
N HIS A 240 -23.35 -24.70 -4.86
CA HIS A 240 -23.17 -25.57 -3.70
C HIS A 240 -22.14 -26.67 -3.96
N ALA A 241 -22.26 -27.38 -5.10
CA ALA A 241 -21.28 -28.40 -5.48
C ALA A 241 -19.85 -27.83 -5.62
N ALA A 242 -19.71 -26.64 -6.20
CA ALA A 242 -18.41 -25.99 -6.35
C ALA A 242 -17.79 -25.59 -4.99
N ILE A 243 -18.57 -24.97 -4.09
CA ILE A 243 -18.08 -24.54 -2.77
C ILE A 243 -17.70 -25.73 -1.89
N GLU A 244 -18.50 -26.81 -1.88
CA GLU A 244 -18.14 -28.02 -1.13
C GLU A 244 -16.86 -28.65 -1.69
N SER A 245 -16.70 -28.73 -3.01
CA SER A 245 -15.44 -29.19 -3.61
C SER A 245 -14.24 -28.33 -3.20
N MET A 246 -14.37 -27.00 -3.16
CA MET A 246 -13.28 -26.12 -2.69
C MET A 246 -12.94 -26.36 -1.21
N LYS A 247 -13.94 -26.62 -0.36
CA LYS A 247 -13.72 -26.95 1.06
C LYS A 247 -13.04 -28.30 1.24
N ASP A 248 -13.45 -29.31 0.48
CA ASP A 248 -12.84 -30.65 0.49
C ASP A 248 -11.37 -30.59 0.05
N ASN A 249 -11.04 -29.66 -0.86
CA ASN A 249 -9.67 -29.35 -1.26
C ASN A 249 -8.95 -28.38 -0.29
N GLN A 250 -9.51 -28.14 0.91
CA GLN A 250 -8.89 -27.39 1.99
C GLN A 250 -8.53 -25.95 1.63
N LEU A 251 -9.33 -25.29 0.77
CA LEU A 251 -9.08 -23.90 0.37
C LEU A 251 -8.83 -22.95 1.58
N PRO A 252 -9.58 -23.02 2.70
CA PRO A 252 -9.29 -22.18 3.87
C PRO A 252 -7.88 -22.38 4.43
N GLN A 253 -7.39 -23.62 4.49
CA GLN A 253 -6.05 -23.93 5.00
C GLN A 253 -4.97 -23.45 4.02
N VAL A 254 -5.20 -23.57 2.71
CA VAL A 254 -4.28 -23.06 1.69
C VAL A 254 -4.09 -21.55 1.83
N VAL A 255 -5.18 -20.81 2.04
CA VAL A 255 -5.13 -19.35 2.24
C VAL A 255 -4.40 -19.01 3.54
N ALA A 256 -4.70 -19.69 4.65
CA ALA A 256 -4.02 -19.47 5.93
C ALA A 256 -2.51 -19.70 5.80
N ASN A 257 -2.09 -20.83 5.23
CA ASN A 257 -0.67 -21.15 5.03
C ASN A 257 0.05 -20.12 4.15
N ALA A 258 -0.63 -19.59 3.11
CA ALA A 258 -0.05 -18.56 2.26
C ALA A 258 0.15 -17.23 3.01
N MET A 259 -0.80 -16.87 3.89
CA MET A 259 -0.69 -15.69 4.75
C MET A 259 0.42 -15.87 5.80
N ASP A 260 0.50 -17.02 6.46
CA ASP A 260 1.57 -17.33 7.43
C ASP A 260 2.95 -17.29 6.78
N ALA A 261 3.10 -17.86 5.57
CA ALA A 261 4.35 -17.80 4.81
C ALA A 261 4.72 -16.36 4.42
N CYS A 262 3.73 -15.51 4.12
CA CYS A 262 3.94 -14.10 3.83
C CYS A 262 4.45 -13.35 5.08
N ILE A 263 3.83 -13.58 6.23
CA ILE A 263 4.23 -12.98 7.52
C ILE A 263 5.65 -13.41 7.88
N ALA A 264 5.93 -14.72 7.86
CA ALA A 264 7.26 -15.25 8.16
C ALA A 264 8.32 -14.62 7.25
N ARG A 265 8.02 -14.45 5.95
CA ARG A 265 8.95 -13.79 5.03
C ARG A 265 9.14 -12.30 5.34
N ALA A 266 8.09 -11.59 5.76
CA ALA A 266 8.20 -10.19 6.16
C ALA A 266 9.09 -10.03 7.40
N GLU A 267 8.92 -10.90 8.40
CA GLU A 267 9.77 -10.95 9.60
C GLU A 267 11.23 -11.27 9.25
N GLU A 268 11.47 -12.25 8.37
CA GLU A 268 12.82 -12.54 7.87
C GLU A 268 13.45 -11.30 7.20
N MET A 269 12.68 -10.56 6.40
CA MET A 269 13.18 -9.35 5.73
C MET A 269 13.59 -8.26 6.72
N GLU A 270 12.90 -8.13 7.85
CA GLU A 270 13.26 -7.19 8.92
C GLU A 270 14.60 -7.51 9.58
N THR A 271 15.04 -8.78 9.55
CA THR A 271 16.35 -9.19 10.09
C THR A 271 17.51 -9.03 9.10
N GLN A 272 17.22 -8.83 7.81
CA GLN A 272 18.21 -8.78 6.72
C GLN A 272 18.72 -7.37 6.42
N ILE A 273 18.16 -6.33 7.05
CA ILE A 273 18.35 -4.90 6.73
C ILE A 273 18.81 -4.14 7.97
#